data_AF-A0AAU3L022-F1
#
_entry.id   AF-A0AAU3L022-F1
#
_cell.length_a   1.000
_cell.length_b   1.000
_cell.length_c   1.000
_cell.angle_alpha   90.00
_cell.angle_beta   90.00
_cell.angle_gamma   90.00
#
_symmetry.space_group_name_H-M   'P 1'
#
loop_
_entity.id
_entity.type
_entity.pdbx_description
1 polymer ?
#
loop_
_entity_poly.entity_id
_entity_poly.type
_entity_poly.pdbx_seq_one_letter_code
_entity_poly.pdbx_strand_id
1 'polypeptide(L)'
;MSELARTAVRGLEHGTAEHYRRTVSLDGDPGVIEISVDPSGQPLLLAHLPRIEGLLHVVARVQRLLGGQAWDPHEAGVRNMVTDRVGAAAAPGVLAEIVERHGVPIEGLGRFGLTHLFPTSAALADAYSGT
;
A
#
# COMPACT_ATOMS: atom_id res chain seq x y z
N MET A 1 10.25 11.70 -2.38
CA MET A 1 9.51 10.52 -1.91
C MET A 1 9.54 10.33 -0.38
N SER A 2 10.27 11.16 0.37
CA SER A 2 10.54 10.97 1.81
C SER A 2 9.30 10.82 2.70
N GLU A 3 8.22 11.54 2.42
CA GLU A 3 6.96 11.43 3.19
C GLU A 3 6.38 10.02 3.10
N LEU A 4 6.18 9.51 1.88
CA LEU A 4 5.69 8.15 1.61
C LEU A 4 6.64 7.07 2.16
N ALA A 5 7.95 7.29 2.09
CA ALA A 5 8.94 6.37 2.64
C ALA A 5 8.82 6.24 4.16
N ARG A 6 8.56 7.35 4.85
CA ARG A 6 8.46 7.38 6.32
C ARG A 6 7.20 6.72 6.86
N THR A 7 6.12 6.67 6.08
CA THR A 7 4.86 6.00 6.47
C THR A 7 4.66 4.64 5.81
N ALA A 8 5.67 4.14 5.09
CA ALA A 8 5.62 2.88 4.38
C ALA A 8 5.37 1.70 5.34
N VAL A 9 4.35 0.91 5.02
CA VAL A 9 4.01 -0.31 5.76
C VAL A 9 4.82 -1.48 5.21
N ARG A 10 5.67 -2.06 6.05
CA ARG A 10 6.53 -3.21 5.69
C ARG A 10 5.71 -4.33 5.04
N GLY A 11 6.22 -4.88 3.94
CA GLY A 11 5.59 -5.99 3.21
C GLY A 11 4.49 -5.55 2.23
N LEU A 12 3.89 -4.37 2.42
CA LEU A 12 2.93 -3.77 1.50
C LEU A 12 3.57 -2.70 0.62
N GLU A 13 4.42 -1.88 1.23
CA GLU A 13 5.01 -0.67 0.68
C GLU A 13 6.52 -0.66 0.96
N HIS A 14 7.28 -0.12 0.04
CA HIS A 14 8.70 0.10 0.19
C HIS A 14 9.06 1.46 -0.39
N GLY A 15 9.54 2.38 0.45
CA GLY A 15 9.95 3.71 0.03
C GLY A 15 11.40 4.01 0.37
N THR A 16 12.04 4.76 -0.51
CA THR A 16 13.36 5.37 -0.34
C THR A 16 13.25 6.88 -0.57
N ALA A 17 14.38 7.59 -0.53
CA ALA A 17 14.41 9.00 -0.93
C ALA A 17 14.02 9.20 -2.41
N GLU A 18 14.33 8.19 -3.25
CA GLU A 18 14.27 8.28 -4.71
C GLU A 18 12.98 7.69 -5.30
N HIS A 19 12.49 6.59 -4.74
CA HIS A 19 11.34 5.88 -5.27
C HIS A 19 10.47 5.30 -4.15
N TYR A 20 9.19 5.16 -4.45
CA TYR A 20 8.22 4.46 -3.62
C TYR A 20 7.56 3.36 -4.45
N ARG A 21 7.45 2.16 -3.89
CA ARG A 21 6.78 1.01 -4.48
C ARG A 21 5.70 0.50 -3.55
N ARG A 22 4.61 0.00 -4.11
CA ARG A 22 3.62 -0.75 -3.33
C ARG A 22 2.94 -1.82 -4.16
N THR A 23 2.43 -2.83 -3.46
CA THR A 23 1.48 -3.76 -4.02
C THR A 23 0.10 -3.10 -4.07
N VAL A 24 -0.69 -3.49 -5.08
CA VAL A 24 -2.05 -3.02 -5.28
C VAL A 24 -2.92 -4.19 -5.67
N SER A 25 -4.18 -4.21 -5.23
CA SER A 25 -5.19 -5.13 -5.76
C SER A 25 -6.06 -4.41 -6.78
N LEU A 26 -6.27 -5.06 -7.92
CA LEU A 26 -7.22 -4.66 -8.96
C LEU A 26 -8.16 -5.83 -9.22
N ASP A 27 -9.41 -5.68 -8.79
CA ASP A 27 -10.44 -6.72 -8.89
C ASP A 27 -10.02 -8.10 -8.32
N GLY A 28 -9.22 -8.08 -7.25
CA GLY A 28 -8.68 -9.29 -6.61
C GLY A 28 -7.33 -9.74 -7.15
N ASP A 29 -6.92 -9.29 -8.33
CA ASP A 29 -5.62 -9.64 -8.90
C ASP A 29 -4.52 -8.71 -8.38
N PRO A 30 -3.31 -9.25 -8.08
CA PRO A 30 -2.18 -8.45 -7.64
C PRO A 30 -1.56 -7.64 -8.79
N GLY A 31 -1.21 -6.40 -8.49
CA GLY A 31 -0.35 -5.55 -9.30
C GLY A 31 0.69 -4.82 -8.45
N VAL A 32 1.60 -4.12 -9.10
CA VAL A 32 2.62 -3.29 -8.45
C VAL A 32 2.65 -1.93 -9.11
N ILE A 33 2.79 -0.88 -8.30
CA ILE A 33 3.15 0.44 -8.78
C ILE A 33 4.47 0.88 -8.19
N GLU A 34 5.21 1.65 -8.98
CA GLU A 34 6.39 2.38 -8.57
C GLU A 34 6.22 3.84 -8.96
N ILE A 35 6.52 4.72 -8.01
CA ILE A 35 6.49 6.16 -8.17
C ILE A 35 7.91 6.66 -7.92
N SER A 36 8.46 7.36 -8.90
CA SER A 36 9.71 8.10 -8.78
C SER A 36 9.51 9.53 -9.25
N VAL A 37 10.57 10.32 -9.24
CA VAL A 37 10.58 11.67 -9.83
C VAL A 37 11.62 11.70 -10.95
N ASP A 38 11.27 12.34 -12.07
CA ASP A 38 12.23 12.61 -13.14
C ASP A 38 13.18 13.75 -12.78
N PRO A 39 14.22 14.02 -13.59
CA PRO A 39 15.15 15.13 -13.34
C PRO A 39 14.52 16.53 -13.32
N SER A 40 13.31 16.69 -13.87
CA SER A 40 12.54 17.95 -13.84
C SER A 40 11.62 18.05 -12.61
N GLY A 41 11.60 17.03 -11.75
CA GLY A 41 10.78 16.96 -10.55
C GLY A 41 9.35 16.48 -10.80
N GLN A 42 9.03 15.98 -11.99
CA GLN A 42 7.70 15.45 -12.29
C GLN A 42 7.58 13.99 -11.81
N PRO A 43 6.42 13.59 -11.25
CA PRO A 43 6.22 12.21 -10.83
C PRO A 43 6.16 11.28 -12.05
N LEU A 44 6.95 10.22 -12.00
CA LEU A 44 6.90 9.12 -12.95
C LEU A 44 6.21 7.93 -12.30
N LEU A 45 5.23 7.35 -12.99
CA LEU A 45 4.52 6.15 -12.59
C LEU A 45 4.92 4.99 -13.49
N LEU A 46 5.51 3.95 -12.91
CA LEU A 46 5.66 2.64 -13.53
C LEU A 46 4.64 1.68 -12.91
N ALA A 47 3.74 1.13 -13.72
CA ALA A 47 2.68 0.24 -13.26
C ALA A 47 2.78 -1.13 -13.94
N HIS A 48 2.89 -2.17 -13.12
CA HIS A 48 2.76 -3.57 -13.54
C HIS A 48 1.39 -4.05 -13.11
N LEU A 49 0.43 -3.96 -14.03
CA LEU A 49 -0.96 -4.28 -13.76
C LEU A 49 -1.31 -5.63 -14.40
N PRO A 50 -2.16 -6.45 -13.75
CA PRO A 50 -2.65 -7.71 -14.33
C PRO A 50 -3.47 -7.48 -15.61
N ARG A 51 -4.05 -6.28 -15.74
CA ARG A 51 -4.85 -5.84 -16.88
C ARG A 51 -4.75 -4.31 -17.03
N ILE A 52 -4.90 -3.79 -18.24
CA ILE A 52 -4.75 -2.35 -18.51
C ILE A 52 -6.05 -1.58 -18.20
N GLU A 53 -7.17 -2.29 -18.24
CA GLU A 53 -8.49 -1.83 -17.82
C GLU A 53 -8.40 -1.37 -16.36
N GLY A 54 -8.71 -0.09 -16.11
CA GLY A 54 -8.59 0.50 -14.78
C GLY A 54 -7.32 1.31 -14.54
N LEU A 55 -6.41 1.45 -15.52
CA LEU A 55 -5.23 2.32 -15.41
C LEU A 55 -5.58 3.75 -14.98
N LEU A 56 -6.67 4.32 -15.50
CA LEU A 56 -7.12 5.66 -15.09
C LEU A 56 -7.46 5.73 -13.60
N HIS A 57 -8.05 4.67 -13.03
CA HIS A 57 -8.32 4.59 -11.59
C HIS A 57 -7.02 4.47 -10.79
N VAL A 58 -6.03 3.71 -11.28
CA VAL A 58 -4.70 3.62 -10.69
C VAL A 58 -4.02 4.99 -10.67
N VAL A 59 -4.03 5.72 -11.79
CA VAL A 59 -3.46 7.08 -11.89
C VAL A 59 -4.14 8.02 -10.89
N ALA A 60 -5.48 8.00 -10.80
CA ALA A 60 -6.20 8.84 -9.85
C ALA A 60 -5.89 8.47 -8.39
N ARG A 61 -5.70 7.19 -8.07
CA ARG A 61 -5.26 6.73 -6.74
C ARG A 61 -3.83 7.20 -6.44
N VAL A 62 -2.92 7.11 -7.40
CA VAL A 62 -1.54 7.60 -7.27
C VAL A 62 -1.51 9.11 -6.98
N GLN A 63 -2.34 9.91 -7.65
CA GLN A 63 -2.45 11.34 -7.37
C GLN A 63 -2.90 11.62 -5.93
N ARG A 64 -3.90 10.87 -5.43
CA ARG A 64 -4.35 10.99 -4.03
C ARG A 64 -3.29 10.53 -3.04
N LEU A 65 -2.58 9.45 -3.35
CA LEU A 65 -1.47 8.93 -2.54
C LEU A 65 -0.34 9.96 -2.41
N LEU A 66 0.02 10.62 -3.52
CA LEU A 66 0.97 11.74 -3.51
C LEU A 66 0.47 12.95 -2.69
N GLY A 67 -0.85 13.11 -2.56
CA GLY A 67 -1.50 14.07 -1.67
C GLY A 67 -1.60 13.62 -0.21
N GLY A 68 -0.99 12.49 0.18
CA GLY A 68 -0.96 11.98 1.56
C GLY A 68 -2.13 11.09 1.95
N GLN A 69 -2.96 10.65 1.01
CA GLN A 69 -4.06 9.73 1.28
C GLN A 69 -3.62 8.26 1.19
N ALA A 70 -4.37 7.35 1.80
CA ALA A 70 -4.18 5.92 1.56
C ALA A 70 -4.63 5.52 0.14
N TRP A 71 -4.34 4.28 -0.26
CA TRP A 71 -4.64 3.78 -1.60
C TRP A 71 -6.14 3.78 -1.95
N ASP A 72 -6.97 3.38 -0.99
CA ASP A 72 -8.42 3.33 -1.11
C ASP A 72 -9.10 3.61 0.24
N PRO A 73 -10.43 3.83 0.25
CA PRO A 73 -11.16 4.14 1.49
C PRO A 73 -11.11 3.05 2.57
N HIS A 74 -10.99 1.77 2.20
CA HIS A 74 -10.91 0.68 3.17
C HIS A 74 -9.57 0.71 3.89
N GLU A 75 -8.47 0.80 3.13
CA GLU A 75 -7.13 0.97 3.71
C GLU A 75 -7.05 2.25 4.56
N ALA A 76 -7.65 3.35 4.10
CA ALA A 76 -7.73 4.60 4.87
C ALA A 76 -8.43 4.39 6.22
N GLY A 77 -9.58 3.69 6.22
CA GLY A 77 -10.34 3.39 7.44
C GLY A 77 -9.51 2.60 8.46
N VAL A 78 -8.82 1.54 8.01
CA VAL A 78 -7.97 0.73 8.88
C VAL A 78 -6.79 1.55 9.41
N ARG A 79 -6.10 2.32 8.57
CA ARG A 79 -4.99 3.19 8.99
C ARG A 79 -5.42 4.22 10.03
N ASN A 80 -6.60 4.81 9.86
CA ASN A 80 -7.16 5.77 10.81
C ASN A 80 -7.49 5.09 12.15
N MET A 81 -8.18 3.95 12.14
CA MET A 81 -8.50 3.20 13.36
C MET A 81 -7.25 2.79 14.14
N VAL A 82 -6.21 2.33 13.44
CA VAL A 82 -4.92 2.01 14.07
C VAL A 82 -4.29 3.26 14.65
N THR A 83 -4.21 4.34 13.87
CA THR A 83 -3.63 5.62 14.30
C THR A 83 -4.34 6.19 15.53
N ASP A 84 -5.67 6.19 15.56
CA ASP A 84 -6.47 6.64 16.69
C ASP A 84 -6.20 5.82 17.95
N ARG A 85 -5.89 4.52 17.79
CA ARG A 85 -5.61 3.62 18.92
C ARG A 85 -4.19 3.72 19.47
N VAL A 86 -3.18 3.81 18.60
CA VAL A 86 -1.76 3.69 19.00
C VAL A 86 -0.92 4.94 18.75
N GLY A 87 -1.50 5.96 18.12
CA GLY A 87 -0.81 7.17 17.70
C GLY A 87 -0.03 6.99 16.39
N ALA A 88 0.19 8.10 15.68
CA ALA A 88 0.80 8.10 14.35
C ALA A 88 2.23 7.51 14.31
N ALA A 89 3.00 7.65 15.40
CA ALA A 89 4.37 7.15 15.48
C ALA A 89 4.44 5.62 15.53
N ALA A 90 3.49 4.96 16.18
CA ALA A 90 3.47 3.49 16.32
C ALA A 90 2.63 2.80 15.22
N ALA A 91 1.76 3.55 14.54
CA ALA A 91 0.84 3.01 13.54
C ALA A 91 1.51 2.17 12.43
N PRO A 92 2.66 2.57 11.83
CA PRO A 92 3.30 1.77 10.77
C PRO A 92 3.70 0.36 11.24
N GLY A 93 4.12 0.21 12.50
CA GLY A 93 4.48 -1.09 13.07
C GLY A 93 3.27 -2.02 13.19
N VAL A 94 2.17 -1.51 13.76
CA VAL A 94 0.93 -2.28 13.92
C VAL A 94 0.30 -2.61 12.56
N LEU A 95 0.33 -1.67 11.61
CA LEU A 95 -0.14 -1.92 10.25
C LEU A 95 0.69 -3.01 9.55
N ALA A 96 1.99 -3.04 9.77
CA ALA A 96 2.84 -4.10 9.23
C ALA A 96 2.49 -5.46 9.82
N GLU A 97 2.20 -5.55 11.12
CA GLU A 97 1.72 -6.79 11.73
C GLU A 97 0.36 -7.23 11.18
N ILE A 98 -0.56 -6.30 10.94
CA ILE A 98 -1.86 -6.59 10.32
C ILE A 98 -1.66 -7.12 8.90
N VAL A 99 -0.79 -6.49 8.10
CA VAL A 99 -0.47 -6.93 6.74
C VAL A 99 0.18 -8.31 6.74
N GLU A 100 1.14 -8.56 7.63
CA GLU A 100 1.84 -9.83 7.73
C GLU A 100 0.91 -10.99 8.16
N ARG A 101 -0.02 -10.73 9.07
CA ARG A 101 -0.92 -11.78 9.59
C ARG A 101 -2.16 -12.00 8.74
N HIS A 102 -2.68 -10.96 8.09
CA HIS A 102 -4.00 -10.99 7.45
C HIS A 102 -4.00 -10.55 5.99
N GLY A 103 -2.88 -10.03 5.48
CA GLY A 103 -2.72 -9.71 4.06
C GLY A 103 -2.69 -10.96 3.19
N VAL A 104 -2.90 -10.77 1.89
CA VAL A 104 -2.77 -11.88 0.91
C VAL A 104 -1.32 -11.98 0.49
N PRO A 105 -0.62 -13.12 0.72
CA PRO A 105 0.77 -13.26 0.32
C PRO A 105 0.91 -13.20 -1.20
N ILE A 106 1.99 -12.57 -1.69
CA ILE A 106 2.33 -12.53 -3.11
C ILE A 106 3.77 -12.99 -3.32
N GLU A 107 3.99 -13.72 -4.42
CA GLU A 107 5.30 -14.28 -4.74
C GLU A 107 6.13 -13.39 -5.66
N GLY A 108 7.44 -13.65 -5.72
CA GLY A 108 8.34 -13.07 -6.73
C GLY A 108 8.80 -11.63 -6.51
N LEU A 109 8.21 -10.92 -5.53
CA LEU A 109 8.48 -9.49 -5.28
C LEU A 109 9.22 -9.21 -3.97
N GLY A 110 9.55 -10.23 -3.18
CA GLY A 110 10.21 -10.08 -1.88
C GLY A 110 11.55 -9.33 -1.94
N ARG A 111 12.29 -9.41 -3.06
CA ARG A 111 13.52 -8.63 -3.29
C ARG A 111 13.32 -7.11 -3.28
N PHE A 112 12.09 -6.64 -3.48
CA PHE A 112 11.69 -5.24 -3.42
C PHE A 112 11.06 -4.86 -2.07
N GLY A 113 11.08 -5.76 -1.09
CA GLY A 113 10.41 -5.56 0.21
C GLY A 113 8.88 -5.69 0.15
N LEU A 114 8.34 -6.21 -0.97
CA LEU A 114 6.91 -6.39 -1.20
C LEU A 114 6.56 -7.87 -1.09
N THR A 115 5.68 -8.21 -0.16
CA THR A 115 5.34 -9.60 0.20
C THR A 115 3.85 -9.86 0.33
N HIS A 116 3.02 -8.83 0.51
CA HIS A 116 1.57 -8.99 0.71
C HIS A 116 0.76 -7.92 -0.04
N LEU A 117 -0.48 -8.25 -0.40
CA LEU A 117 -1.55 -7.27 -0.60
C LEU A 117 -2.14 -6.87 0.76
N PHE A 118 -2.76 -5.69 0.81
CA PHE A 118 -3.49 -5.24 2.00
C PHE A 118 -4.67 -6.19 2.28
N PRO A 119 -4.97 -6.50 3.56
CA PRO A 119 -6.09 -7.37 3.91
C PRO A 119 -7.43 -6.82 3.43
N THR A 120 -8.29 -7.73 2.95
CA THR A 120 -9.68 -7.39 2.65
C THR A 120 -10.47 -7.19 3.94
N SER A 121 -11.63 -6.52 3.86
CA SER A 121 -12.52 -6.38 5.02
C SER A 121 -12.99 -7.74 5.55
N ALA A 122 -13.22 -8.71 4.66
CA ALA A 122 -13.62 -10.08 5.03
C ALA A 122 -12.52 -10.79 5.85
N ALA A 123 -11.26 -10.73 5.40
CA ALA A 123 -10.14 -11.33 6.12
C ALA A 123 -9.99 -10.77 7.55
N LEU A 124 -10.22 -9.47 7.74
CA LEU A 124 -10.20 -8.84 9.06
C LEU A 124 -11.41 -9.21 9.91
N ALA A 125 -12.60 -9.33 9.30
CA ALA A 125 -13.81 -9.75 10.01
C ALA A 125 -13.71 -11.19 10.52
N ASP A 126 -13.22 -12.11 9.69
CA ASP A 126 -13.01 -13.51 10.05
C ASP A 126 -12.02 -13.64 11.21
N ALA A 127 -10.93 -12.86 11.19
CA ALA A 127 -9.96 -12.81 12.28
C ALA A 127 -10.57 -12.32 13.60
N TYR A 128 -11.53 -11.40 13.56
CA TYR A 128 -12.22 -10.91 14.76
C TYR A 128 -13.21 -11.93 15.31
N SER A 129 -13.96 -12.63 14.45
CA SER A 129 -14.96 -13.63 14.86
C SER A 129 -14.38 -14.92 15.43
N GLY A 130 -13.07 -15.17 15.26
CA GLY A 130 -12.36 -16.32 15.81
C GLY A 130 -11.82 -16.15 17.24
N THR A 131 -12.22 -15.07 17.94
CA THR A 131 -11.84 -14.77 19.34
C THR A 131 -12.99 -15.06 20.29
#